data_AF-A0A7J4V1G9-F1
#
_entry.id   AF-A0A7J4V1G9-F1
#
_cell.length_a   1.000
_cell.length_b   1.000
_cell.length_c   1.000
_cell.angle_alpha   90.00
_cell.angle_beta   90.00
_cell.angle_gamma   90.00
#
_symmetry.space_group_name_H-M   'P 1'
#
loop_
_entity.id
_entity.type
_entity.pdbx_description
1 polymer ?
#
loop_
_entity_poly.entity_id
_entity_poly.type
_entity_poly.pdbx_seq_one_letter_code
_entity_poly.pdbx_strand_id
1 'polypeptide(L)'
;MTLVDFGRMESGKIRISPRIGSPLGLVDGSEVFSSMFRYEAGDRGTFEIVLSPFGPENYREIAYVTIHVRDEPGALAQAAQFLKTRNIDILNSETVSSIPNVIMVWEMLVDLSFFGDSLTLKKEFDDAKHSRDAGLTMVDFLNVESSNLATRYTRGAAPGSDKVKTMALRKTEKKASTLAGGVFELPHAYVNFLGKDSGPVMFVAEPESWILSVVFLNDDSQLHKIKIDLPDRPGAIYEIMKTLGDLSINVLSGGTNVLVYYERMTCELVVDVRSSAVKGKAEIEKTLKERVAALGPQFSLTEVSSIAL
;
A
#
# COMPACT_ATOMS: atom_id res chain seq x y z
N MET A 1 3.25 -4.67 -4.86
CA MET A 1 2.81 -3.44 -5.60
C MET A 1 1.77 -2.68 -4.79
N THR A 2 1.95 -1.38 -4.55
CA THR A 2 0.96 -0.53 -3.86
C THR A 2 -0.28 -0.30 -4.74
N LEU A 3 -1.47 -0.44 -4.15
CA LEU A 3 -2.73 -0.12 -4.81
C LEU A 3 -3.23 1.25 -4.32
N VAL A 4 -3.71 2.08 -5.24
CA VAL A 4 -4.25 3.40 -4.92
C VAL A 4 -5.67 3.51 -5.42
N ASP A 5 -6.54 4.11 -4.61
CA ASP A 5 -7.91 4.45 -4.96
C ASP A 5 -8.30 5.79 -4.32
N PHE A 6 -9.41 6.37 -4.77
CA PHE A 6 -9.91 7.65 -4.28
C PHE A 6 -11.38 7.54 -3.93
N GLY A 7 -11.81 8.30 -2.92
CA GLY A 7 -13.19 8.31 -2.52
C GLY A 7 -13.48 9.39 -1.51
N ARG A 8 -14.53 9.16 -0.72
CA ARG A 8 -15.03 10.15 0.22
C ARG A 8 -15.31 9.52 1.58
N MET A 9 -15.02 10.29 2.63
CA MET A 9 -15.64 10.10 3.93
C MET A 9 -16.98 10.83 3.94
N GLU A 10 -18.03 10.16 4.41
CA GLU A 10 -19.38 10.71 4.54
C GLU A 10 -19.94 10.37 5.92
N SER A 11 -20.32 11.38 6.70
CA SER A 11 -20.87 11.21 8.06
C SER A 11 -19.99 10.31 8.95
N GLY A 12 -18.66 10.49 8.89
CA GLY A 12 -17.68 9.70 9.64
C GLY A 12 -17.49 8.26 9.14
N LYS A 13 -18.00 7.92 7.95
CA LYS A 13 -17.91 6.58 7.35
C LYS A 13 -17.11 6.59 6.07
N ILE A 14 -16.31 5.55 5.87
CA ILE A 14 -15.47 5.39 4.69
C ILE A 14 -15.77 4.05 4.05
N ARG A 15 -16.13 4.08 2.75
CA ARG A 15 -16.35 2.87 1.96
C ARG A 15 -15.03 2.42 1.35
N ILE A 16 -14.61 1.20 1.67
CA ILE A 16 -13.44 0.54 1.13
C ILE A 16 -13.90 -0.40 0.01
N SER A 17 -13.42 -0.17 -1.21
CA SER A 17 -13.80 -1.01 -2.36
C SER A 17 -13.17 -2.41 -2.23
N PRO A 18 -13.80 -3.48 -2.77
CA PRO A 18 -13.20 -4.82 -2.75
C PRO A 18 -11.84 -4.88 -3.44
N ARG A 19 -11.61 -4.01 -4.43
CA ARG A 19 -10.30 -3.87 -5.12
C ARG A 19 -9.18 -3.50 -4.15
N ILE A 20 -9.49 -2.71 -3.12
CA ILE A 20 -8.54 -2.25 -2.11
C ILE A 20 -8.57 -3.14 -0.87
N GLY A 21 -9.76 -3.48 -0.38
CA GLY A 21 -9.93 -4.17 0.90
C GLY A 21 -9.59 -5.66 0.87
N SER A 22 -10.01 -6.38 -0.19
CA SER A 22 -9.86 -7.85 -0.23
C SER A 22 -8.40 -8.32 -0.17
N PRO A 23 -7.44 -7.72 -0.91
CA PRO A 23 -6.02 -8.10 -0.79
C PRO A 23 -5.42 -7.88 0.61
N LEU A 24 -6.07 -7.06 1.44
CA LEU A 24 -5.61 -6.73 2.79
C LEU A 24 -6.32 -7.55 3.87
N GLY A 25 -7.25 -8.44 3.50
CA GLY A 25 -8.12 -9.11 4.46
C GLY A 25 -9.14 -8.17 5.13
N LEU A 26 -9.33 -6.96 4.61
CA LEU A 26 -10.35 -6.01 5.06
C LEU A 26 -11.69 -6.34 4.40
N VAL A 27 -12.29 -7.44 4.86
CA VAL A 27 -13.57 -7.97 4.37
C VAL A 27 -14.66 -7.84 5.43
N ASP A 28 -15.92 -8.01 5.02
CA ASP A 28 -17.05 -7.89 5.94
C ASP A 28 -16.94 -8.87 7.12
N GLY A 29 -17.16 -8.35 8.33
CA GLY A 29 -17.01 -9.08 9.59
C GLY A 29 -15.59 -9.07 10.17
N SER A 30 -14.59 -8.57 9.44
CA SER A 30 -13.23 -8.42 9.98
C SER A 30 -13.18 -7.39 11.11
N GLU A 31 -12.40 -7.70 12.13
CA GLU A 31 -11.93 -6.70 13.10
C GLU A 31 -10.82 -5.88 12.46
N VAL A 32 -10.92 -4.56 12.55
CA VAL A 32 -10.01 -3.59 11.95
C VAL A 32 -9.42 -2.72 13.05
N PHE A 33 -8.12 -2.85 13.22
CA PHE A 33 -7.33 -2.02 14.13
C PHE A 33 -6.94 -0.74 13.41
N SER A 34 -6.97 0.37 14.13
CA SER A 34 -6.76 1.68 13.54
C SER A 34 -5.89 2.58 14.40
N SER A 35 -5.00 3.34 13.76
CA SER A 35 -4.25 4.43 14.38
C SER A 35 -4.25 5.65 13.49
N MET A 36 -4.40 6.82 14.09
CA MET A 36 -4.49 8.09 13.38
C MET A 36 -3.23 8.92 13.60
N PHE A 37 -2.76 9.57 12.55
CA PHE A 37 -1.60 10.44 12.57
C PHE A 37 -1.93 11.79 11.96
N ARG A 38 -1.28 12.83 12.48
CA ARG A 38 -1.22 14.16 11.87
C ARG A 38 0.19 14.42 11.36
N TYR A 39 0.27 14.88 10.12
CA TYR A 39 1.51 15.27 9.46
C TYR A 39 1.54 16.78 9.26
N GLU A 40 2.68 17.39 9.54
CA GLU A 40 2.90 18.82 9.36
C GLU A 40 4.23 19.08 8.65
N ALA A 41 4.21 19.97 7.66
CA ALA A 41 5.39 20.42 6.93
C ALA A 41 5.24 21.91 6.63
N GLY A 42 5.76 22.75 7.53
CA GLY A 42 5.55 24.20 7.49
C GLY A 42 4.11 24.56 7.88
N ASP A 43 3.43 25.27 6.99
CA ASP A 43 2.01 25.67 7.11
C ASP A 43 1.03 24.61 6.58
N ARG A 44 1.55 23.56 5.94
CA ARG A 44 0.74 22.46 5.40
C ARG A 44 0.62 21.33 6.40
N GLY A 45 -0.55 20.70 6.44
CA GLY A 45 -0.74 19.48 7.20
C GLY A 45 -1.92 18.65 6.71
N THR A 46 -1.91 17.38 7.06
CA THR A 46 -3.02 16.46 6.80
C THR A 46 -3.05 15.34 7.83
N PHE A 47 -4.05 14.47 7.71
CA PHE A 47 -4.23 13.30 8.54
C PHE A 47 -4.14 12.02 7.73
N GLU A 48 -3.73 10.96 8.40
CA GLU A 48 -3.79 9.59 7.92
C GLU A 48 -4.48 8.74 8.99
N ILE A 49 -5.26 7.75 8.56
CA ILE A 49 -5.67 6.63 9.39
C ILE A 49 -5.04 5.37 8.80
N VAL A 50 -4.19 4.71 9.58
CA VAL A 50 -3.63 3.40 9.29
C VAL A 50 -4.62 2.34 9.74
N LEU A 51 -4.99 1.42 8.86
CA LEU A 51 -5.91 0.30 9.08
C LEU A 51 -5.23 -1.03 8.78
N SER A 52 -5.47 -2.04 9.59
CA SER A 52 -5.06 -3.43 9.36
C SER A 52 -5.96 -4.37 10.15
N PRO A 53 -6.17 -5.62 9.71
CA PRO A 53 -6.78 -6.65 10.55
C PRO A 53 -5.88 -7.05 11.73
N PHE A 54 -4.61 -6.63 11.73
CA PHE A 54 -3.62 -7.00 12.73
C PHE A 54 -3.27 -5.82 13.64
N GLY A 55 -3.69 -5.87 14.90
CA GLY A 55 -3.38 -4.86 15.91
C GLY A 55 -1.98 -5.05 16.51
N PRO A 56 -1.17 -3.98 16.68
CA PRO A 56 0.20 -4.09 17.21
C PRO A 56 0.23 -4.54 18.67
N GLU A 57 -0.81 -4.29 19.46
CA GLU A 57 -0.90 -4.78 20.84
C GLU A 57 -1.10 -6.29 20.97
N ASN A 58 -1.51 -6.96 19.89
CA ASN A 58 -1.86 -8.39 19.95
C ASN A 58 -0.65 -9.30 19.77
N TYR A 59 0.45 -8.78 19.22
CA TYR A 59 1.59 -9.57 18.79
C TYR A 59 2.90 -8.91 19.22
N ARG A 60 3.85 -9.71 19.74
CA ARG A 60 5.18 -9.24 20.12
C ARG A 60 6.15 -9.27 18.94
N GLU A 61 6.06 -10.30 18.11
CA GLU A 61 6.93 -10.50 16.96
C GLU A 61 6.10 -10.99 15.77
N ILE A 62 5.90 -10.11 14.76
CA ILE A 62 5.26 -10.47 13.50
C ILE A 62 6.31 -10.43 12.40
N ALA A 63 6.32 -11.45 11.54
CA ALA A 63 7.23 -11.54 10.41
C ALA A 63 6.51 -11.85 9.10
N TYR A 64 7.08 -11.37 8.01
CA TYR A 64 6.81 -11.85 6.66
C TYR A 64 7.62 -13.12 6.43
N VAL A 65 6.95 -14.21 6.06
CA VAL A 65 7.60 -15.49 5.73
C VAL A 65 7.26 -15.86 4.30
N THR A 66 8.29 -16.11 3.50
CA THR A 66 8.16 -16.63 2.13
C THR A 66 8.79 -18.01 2.06
N ILE A 67 8.02 -19.01 1.65
CA ILE A 67 8.48 -20.38 1.46
C ILE A 67 8.36 -20.74 -0.02
N HIS A 68 9.44 -21.25 -0.61
CA HIS A 68 9.39 -21.88 -1.92
C HIS A 68 9.28 -23.39 -1.74
N VAL A 69 8.22 -23.96 -2.31
CA VAL A 69 7.93 -25.40 -2.26
C VAL A 69 7.76 -25.94 -3.67
N ARG A 70 7.96 -27.24 -3.85
CA ARG A 70 7.62 -27.91 -5.11
C ARG A 70 6.13 -27.76 -5.39
N ASP A 71 5.77 -27.54 -6.65
CA ASP A 71 4.36 -27.48 -7.07
C ASP A 71 3.79 -28.89 -7.28
N GLU A 72 3.70 -29.64 -6.17
CA GLU A 72 3.28 -31.04 -6.13
C GLU A 72 2.39 -31.31 -4.90
N PRO A 73 1.50 -32.32 -4.96
CA PRO A 73 0.65 -32.69 -3.82
C PRO A 73 1.45 -32.96 -2.54
N GLY A 74 1.08 -32.27 -1.46
CA GLY A 74 1.69 -32.46 -0.13
C GLY A 74 2.87 -31.53 0.17
N ALA A 75 3.38 -30.76 -0.80
CA ALA A 75 4.50 -29.84 -0.56
C ALA A 75 4.14 -28.72 0.44
N LEU A 76 2.98 -28.09 0.29
CA LEU A 76 2.45 -27.13 1.28
C LEU A 76 2.21 -27.79 2.64
N ALA A 77 1.81 -29.06 2.68
CA ALA A 77 1.60 -29.77 3.94
C ALA A 77 2.93 -29.97 4.69
N GLN A 78 4.03 -30.25 3.99
CA GLN A 78 5.37 -30.30 4.59
C GLN A 78 5.78 -28.94 5.16
N ALA A 79 5.62 -27.86 4.40
CA ALA A 79 5.91 -26.50 4.87
C ALA A 79 5.04 -26.12 6.08
N ALA A 80 3.74 -26.37 6.03
CA ALA A 80 2.82 -26.10 7.12
C ALA A 80 3.15 -26.95 8.37
N GLN A 81 3.55 -28.20 8.19
CA GLN A 81 3.98 -29.06 9.29
C GLN A 81 5.24 -28.51 9.97
N PHE A 82 6.21 -27.99 9.21
CA PHE A 82 7.42 -27.37 9.75
C PHE A 82 7.10 -26.15 10.64
N LEU A 83 6.15 -25.30 10.21
CA LEU A 83 5.68 -24.16 11.02
C LEU A 83 4.87 -24.63 12.24
N LYS A 84 3.98 -25.60 12.05
CA LYS A 84 3.12 -26.16 13.11
C LYS A 84 3.93 -26.77 14.25
N THR A 85 4.99 -27.55 13.98
CA THR A 85 5.81 -28.16 15.04
C THR A 85 6.54 -27.13 15.89
N ARG A 86 6.66 -25.89 15.39
CA ARG A 86 7.26 -24.74 16.04
C ARG A 86 6.23 -23.84 16.72
N ASN A 87 4.95 -24.23 16.68
CA ASN A 87 3.84 -23.44 17.22
C ASN A 87 3.82 -22.01 16.65
N ILE A 88 4.05 -21.89 15.34
CA ILE A 88 3.97 -20.62 14.61
C ILE A 88 2.56 -20.48 14.05
N ASP A 89 1.89 -19.40 14.41
CA ASP A 89 0.54 -19.09 13.93
C ASP A 89 0.62 -18.30 12.63
N ILE A 90 -0.06 -18.80 11.59
CA ILE A 90 -0.20 -18.10 10.31
C ILE A 90 -1.39 -17.16 10.43
N LEU A 91 -1.14 -15.86 10.23
CA LEU A 91 -2.15 -14.81 10.37
C LEU A 91 -2.92 -14.62 9.07
N ASN A 92 -2.21 -14.33 7.97
CA ASN A 92 -2.73 -14.30 6.61
C ASN A 92 -1.71 -14.94 5.67
N SER A 93 -2.19 -15.46 4.54
CA SER A 93 -1.28 -16.02 3.54
C SER A 93 -1.85 -16.01 2.14
N GLU A 94 -0.97 -15.94 1.16
CA GLU A 94 -1.28 -16.09 -0.26
C GLU A 94 -0.32 -17.13 -0.88
N THR A 95 -0.86 -17.96 -1.76
CA THR A 95 -0.10 -19.02 -2.41
C THR A 95 -0.29 -18.96 -3.91
N VAL A 96 0.81 -19.06 -4.66
CA VAL A 96 0.79 -19.01 -6.13
C VAL A 96 1.77 -20.03 -6.70
N SER A 97 1.32 -20.82 -7.68
CA SER A 97 2.23 -21.61 -8.52
C SER A 97 3.01 -20.66 -9.44
N SER A 98 4.24 -20.29 -9.04
CA SER A 98 5.08 -19.36 -9.80
C SER A 98 5.55 -19.95 -11.12
N ILE A 99 5.85 -21.26 -11.14
CA ILE A 99 6.05 -22.04 -12.37
C ILE A 99 5.23 -23.33 -12.21
N PRO A 100 4.13 -23.50 -12.95
CA PRO A 100 3.24 -24.65 -12.79
C PRO A 100 3.97 -25.98 -12.91
N ASN A 101 3.69 -26.90 -11.97
CA ASN A 101 4.33 -28.22 -11.83
C ASN A 101 5.83 -28.20 -11.51
N VAL A 102 6.39 -27.04 -11.16
CA VAL A 102 7.82 -26.90 -10.81
C VAL A 102 7.96 -26.29 -9.42
N ILE A 103 7.49 -25.05 -9.23
CA ILE A 103 7.67 -24.33 -7.97
C ILE A 103 6.43 -23.48 -7.66
N MET A 104 6.10 -23.48 -6.38
CA MET A 104 5.07 -22.68 -5.76
C MET A 104 5.71 -21.79 -4.71
N VAL A 105 5.22 -20.57 -4.62
CA VAL A 105 5.61 -19.61 -3.60
C VAL A 105 4.43 -19.42 -2.65
N TRP A 106 4.71 -19.53 -1.36
CA TRP A 106 3.75 -19.28 -0.29
C TRP A 106 4.25 -18.13 0.58
N GLU A 107 3.52 -17.02 0.54
CA GLU A 107 3.82 -15.80 1.29
C GLU A 107 2.84 -15.67 2.44
N MET A 108 3.36 -15.33 3.62
CA MET A 108 2.60 -15.34 4.86
C MET A 108 2.97 -14.15 5.74
N LEU A 109 1.98 -13.66 6.48
CA LEU A 109 2.21 -12.97 7.75
C LEU A 109 2.09 -13.99 8.88
N VAL A 110 3.08 -14.07 9.75
CA VAL A 110 3.07 -15.03 10.87
C VAL A 110 3.33 -14.34 12.20
N ASP A 111 2.77 -14.92 13.27
CA ASP A 111 3.11 -14.57 14.64
C ASP A 111 4.20 -15.51 15.17
N LEU A 112 5.35 -14.93 15.51
CA LEU A 112 6.49 -15.63 16.11
C LEU A 112 6.56 -15.43 17.63
N SER A 113 5.61 -14.72 18.24
CA SER A 113 5.64 -14.32 19.66
C SER A 113 5.84 -15.48 20.65
N PHE A 114 5.41 -16.69 20.28
CA PHE A 114 5.54 -17.90 21.09
C PHE A 114 6.66 -18.84 20.64
N PHE A 115 7.29 -18.56 19.51
CA PHE A 115 8.40 -19.33 18.96
C PHE A 115 9.75 -18.69 19.28
N GLY A 116 9.90 -17.39 19.02
CA GLY A 116 11.17 -16.67 19.14
C GLY A 116 11.20 -15.45 18.23
N ASP A 117 12.19 -15.39 17.35
CA ASP A 117 12.35 -14.31 16.37
C ASP A 117 12.64 -14.82 14.96
N SER A 118 12.65 -13.90 13.99
CA SER A 118 12.91 -14.18 12.59
C SER A 118 14.25 -14.91 12.34
N LEU A 119 15.29 -14.55 13.09
CA LEU A 119 16.62 -15.16 12.96
C LEU A 119 16.63 -16.61 13.44
N THR A 120 15.91 -16.89 14.52
CA THR A 120 15.76 -18.22 15.09
C THR A 120 15.03 -19.14 14.10
N LEU A 121 13.96 -18.66 13.47
CA LEU A 121 13.19 -19.46 12.50
C LEU A 121 14.05 -19.82 11.29
N LYS A 122 14.77 -18.82 10.77
CA LYS A 122 15.67 -19.03 9.64
C LYS A 122 16.77 -20.04 9.96
N LYS A 123 17.39 -19.91 11.14
CA LYS A 123 18.42 -20.83 11.61
C LYS A 123 17.90 -22.27 11.73
N GLU A 124 16.74 -22.46 12.38
CA GLU A 124 16.18 -23.81 12.53
C GLU A 124 15.82 -24.45 11.19
N PHE A 125 15.36 -23.66 10.22
CA PHE A 125 15.14 -24.15 8.86
C PHE A 125 16.45 -24.60 8.21
N ASP A 126 17.49 -23.76 8.27
CA ASP A 126 18.78 -24.04 7.65
C ASP A 126 19.45 -25.27 8.30
N ASP A 127 19.35 -25.42 9.63
CA ASP A 127 19.81 -26.59 10.38
C ASP A 127 19.06 -27.87 9.92
N ALA A 128 17.74 -27.80 9.78
CA ALA A 128 16.92 -28.93 9.30
C ALA A 128 17.24 -29.32 7.84
N LYS A 129 17.53 -28.34 6.98
CA LYS A 129 18.02 -28.59 5.61
C LYS A 129 19.40 -29.23 5.62
N HIS A 130 20.31 -28.77 6.48
CA HIS A 130 21.65 -29.35 6.64
C HIS A 130 21.59 -30.81 7.10
N SER A 131 20.69 -31.13 8.04
CA SER A 131 20.47 -32.48 8.54
C SER A 131 19.66 -33.38 7.60
N ARG A 132 19.24 -32.86 6.43
CA ARG A 132 18.40 -33.57 5.44
C ARG A 132 17.10 -34.10 6.04
N ASP A 133 16.40 -33.26 6.80
CA ASP A 133 15.09 -33.60 7.36
C ASP A 133 14.13 -34.09 6.26
N ALA A 134 13.61 -35.32 6.43
CA ALA A 134 12.68 -35.94 5.49
C ALA A 134 11.38 -35.14 5.32
N GLY A 135 10.98 -34.39 6.35
CA GLY A 135 9.81 -33.52 6.37
C GLY A 135 9.96 -32.22 5.57
N LEU A 136 11.15 -31.92 5.04
CA LEU A 136 11.45 -30.73 4.24
C LEU A 136 12.01 -31.07 2.86
N THR A 137 11.69 -32.26 2.35
CA THR A 137 12.18 -32.76 1.06
C THR A 137 11.57 -32.01 -0.13
N MET A 138 10.37 -31.44 0.04
CA MET A 138 9.67 -30.65 -0.96
C MET A 138 9.73 -29.13 -0.71
N VAL A 139 10.46 -28.70 0.32
CA VAL A 139 10.62 -27.29 0.69
C VAL A 139 12.04 -26.86 0.37
N ASP A 140 12.21 -25.95 -0.58
CA ASP A 140 13.52 -25.60 -1.11
C ASP A 140 14.14 -24.40 -0.40
N PHE A 141 13.30 -23.44 -0.01
CA PHE A 141 13.76 -22.16 0.50
C PHE A 141 12.77 -21.56 1.50
N LEU A 142 13.33 -20.83 2.48
CA LEU A 142 12.58 -20.03 3.45
C LEU A 142 13.32 -18.71 3.66
N ASN A 143 12.57 -17.61 3.46
CA ASN A 143 12.97 -16.24 3.79
C ASN A 143 12.09 -15.73 4.93
N VAL A 144 12.69 -14.96 5.84
CA VAL A 144 11.97 -14.33 6.95
C VAL A 144 12.41 -12.88 7.05
N GLU A 145 11.45 -11.96 7.00
CA GLU A 145 11.67 -10.52 7.12
C GLU A 145 10.79 -9.97 8.25
N SER A 146 11.34 -9.08 9.06
CA SER A 146 10.55 -8.43 10.11
C SER A 146 9.42 -7.61 9.49
N SER A 147 8.22 -7.70 10.08
CA SER A 147 7.09 -6.89 9.63
C SER A 147 7.29 -5.41 9.93
N ASN A 148 6.87 -4.55 9.01
CA ASN A 148 6.82 -3.09 9.22
C ASN A 148 5.53 -2.63 9.93
N LEU A 149 4.60 -3.54 10.25
CA LEU A 149 3.29 -3.22 10.80
C LEU A 149 3.36 -2.39 12.09
N ALA A 150 4.15 -2.82 13.07
CA ALA A 150 4.35 -2.09 14.32
C ALA A 150 4.94 -0.69 14.09
N THR A 151 5.84 -0.55 13.12
CA THR A 151 6.41 0.75 12.74
C THR A 151 5.34 1.67 12.16
N ARG A 152 4.46 1.16 11.29
CA ARG A 152 3.36 1.95 10.70
C ARG A 152 2.34 2.39 11.76
N TYR A 153 2.02 1.53 12.73
CA TYR A 153 1.14 1.88 13.86
C TYR A 153 1.74 2.85 14.87
N THR A 154 3.06 3.02 14.92
CA THR A 154 3.72 3.87 15.93
C THR A 154 4.32 5.15 15.35
N ARG A 155 4.75 5.11 14.08
CA ARG A 155 5.49 6.21 13.44
C ARG A 155 4.84 6.73 12.16
N GLY A 156 3.74 6.13 11.70
CA GLY A 156 3.07 6.58 10.50
C GLY A 156 3.88 6.32 9.22
N ALA A 157 3.56 7.02 8.13
CA ALA A 157 4.04 6.77 6.77
C ALA A 157 5.37 7.47 6.46
N ALA A 158 5.75 8.48 7.25
CA ALA A 158 6.94 9.29 7.02
C ALA A 158 7.97 9.23 8.18
N PRO A 159 8.35 8.04 8.70
CA PRO A 159 9.20 7.92 9.88
C PRO A 159 10.63 8.45 9.68
N GLY A 160 11.10 8.58 8.43
CA GLY A 160 12.47 9.00 8.11
C GLY A 160 12.60 10.43 7.55
N SER A 161 11.55 11.24 7.60
CA SER A 161 11.59 12.60 7.05
C SER A 161 11.91 13.65 8.11
N ASP A 162 13.05 14.33 7.96
CA ASP A 162 13.43 15.44 8.87
C ASP A 162 12.56 16.70 8.67
N LYS A 163 11.83 16.79 7.55
CA LYS A 163 11.02 17.95 7.17
C LYS A 163 9.54 17.79 7.50
N VAL A 164 9.10 16.58 7.84
CA VAL A 164 7.70 16.28 8.14
C VAL A 164 7.61 15.87 9.60
N LYS A 165 6.93 16.69 10.39
CA LYS A 165 6.61 16.36 11.77
C LYS A 165 5.41 15.42 11.79
N THR A 166 5.59 14.26 12.41
CA THR A 166 4.54 13.24 12.57
C THR A 166 4.08 13.19 14.03
N MET A 167 2.76 13.26 14.25
CA MET A 167 2.15 13.20 15.58
C MET A 167 1.09 12.11 15.62
N ALA A 168 1.30 11.10 16.46
CA ALA A 168 0.30 10.06 16.70
C ALA A 168 -0.87 10.60 17.54
N LEU A 169 -2.09 10.40 17.07
CA LEU A 169 -3.32 10.84 17.73
C LEU A 169 -3.99 9.64 18.39
N ARG A 170 -4.00 9.63 19.72
CA ARG A 170 -4.50 8.50 20.49
C ARG A 170 -6.01 8.60 20.67
N LYS A 171 -6.75 7.58 20.24
CA LYS A 171 -8.11 7.32 20.74
C LYS A 171 -8.04 6.66 22.11
N THR A 172 -9.00 6.96 22.97
CA THR A 172 -9.17 6.29 24.29
C THR A 172 -9.68 4.86 24.13
N GLU A 173 -10.43 4.59 23.07
CA GLU A 173 -10.98 3.26 22.75
C GLU A 173 -9.91 2.36 22.14
N LYS A 174 -9.53 1.29 22.86
CA LYS A 174 -8.61 0.27 22.35
C LYS A 174 -9.28 -0.81 21.50
N LYS A 175 -10.61 -0.76 21.36
CA LYS A 175 -11.35 -1.79 20.63
C LYS A 175 -11.12 -1.63 19.12
N ALA A 176 -10.96 -2.75 18.43
CA ALA A 176 -11.05 -2.81 16.98
C ALA A 176 -12.47 -2.40 16.53
N SER A 177 -12.55 -1.76 15.37
CA SER A 177 -13.84 -1.54 14.70
C SER A 177 -14.18 -2.78 13.87
N THR A 178 -15.45 -3.05 13.62
CA THR A 178 -15.84 -4.13 12.68
C THR A 178 -16.17 -3.52 11.32
N LEU A 179 -15.63 -4.10 10.25
CA LEU A 179 -16.02 -3.72 8.89
C LEU A 179 -17.39 -4.34 8.55
N ALA A 180 -18.32 -3.53 8.03
CA ALA A 180 -19.65 -4.02 7.64
C ALA A 180 -20.10 -3.38 6.32
N GLY A 181 -20.47 -4.20 5.34
CA GLY A 181 -20.88 -3.75 4.00
C GLY A 181 -19.80 -2.98 3.25
N GLY A 182 -18.52 -3.30 3.49
CA GLY A 182 -17.34 -2.59 3.00
C GLY A 182 -17.16 -1.21 3.63
N VAL A 183 -17.83 -0.91 4.74
CA VAL A 183 -17.77 0.40 5.40
C VAL A 183 -17.01 0.30 6.72
N PHE A 184 -16.02 1.17 6.85
CA PHE A 184 -15.32 1.45 8.10
C PHE A 184 -15.89 2.73 8.71
N GLU A 185 -16.47 2.60 9.91
CA GLU A 185 -16.94 3.74 10.70
C GLU A 185 -15.82 4.25 11.59
N LEU A 186 -15.51 5.55 11.47
CA LEU A 186 -14.46 6.17 12.24
C LEU A 186 -14.87 6.25 13.71
N PRO A 187 -13.96 5.90 14.64
CA PRO A 187 -14.14 6.23 16.05
C PRO A 187 -14.41 7.73 16.23
N HIS A 188 -15.34 8.08 17.15
CA HIS A 188 -15.72 9.48 17.40
C HIS A 188 -14.53 10.40 17.68
N ALA A 189 -13.50 9.90 18.37
CA ALA A 189 -12.27 10.65 18.62
C ALA A 189 -11.58 11.11 17.32
N TYR A 190 -11.56 10.27 16.29
CA TYR A 190 -10.95 10.62 15.00
C TYR A 190 -11.74 11.70 14.28
N VAL A 191 -13.07 11.60 14.27
CA VAL A 191 -13.94 12.65 13.70
C VAL A 191 -13.70 14.00 14.42
N ASN A 192 -13.56 13.98 15.75
CA ASN A 192 -13.24 15.18 16.52
C ASN A 192 -11.85 15.75 16.19
N PHE A 193 -10.83 14.91 16.00
CA PHE A 193 -9.49 15.36 15.58
C PHE A 193 -9.48 15.94 14.17
N LEU A 194 -10.23 15.35 13.24
CA LEU A 194 -10.41 15.85 11.88
C LEU A 194 -11.13 17.21 11.86
N GLY A 195 -12.01 17.45 12.83
CA GLY A 195 -12.87 18.64 12.88
C GLY A 195 -13.95 18.66 11.78
N LYS A 196 -14.15 17.53 11.08
CA LYS A 196 -15.14 17.35 10.01
C LYS A 196 -15.55 15.88 9.92
N ASP A 197 -16.77 15.65 9.45
CA ASP A 197 -17.37 14.32 9.26
C ASP A 197 -17.52 13.93 7.79
N SER A 198 -17.19 14.82 6.85
CA SER A 198 -17.09 14.52 5.43
C SER A 198 -15.86 15.16 4.79
N GLY A 199 -15.31 14.50 3.76
CA GLY A 199 -14.20 15.03 2.98
C GLY A 199 -13.60 13.99 2.03
N PRO A 200 -12.83 14.43 1.03
CA PRO A 200 -12.18 13.53 0.10
C PRO A 200 -11.02 12.77 0.76
N VAL A 201 -10.84 11.52 0.35
CA VAL A 201 -9.80 10.62 0.85
C VAL A 201 -9.09 9.91 -0.29
N MET A 202 -7.81 9.61 -0.06
CA MET A 202 -6.98 8.73 -0.88
C MET A 202 -6.68 7.46 -0.09
N PHE A 203 -6.87 6.32 -0.73
CA PHE A 203 -6.52 5.02 -0.19
C PHE A 203 -5.15 4.61 -0.73
N VAL A 204 -4.23 4.24 0.15
CA VAL A 204 -2.93 3.68 -0.19
C VAL A 204 -2.81 2.32 0.47
N ALA A 205 -3.00 1.28 -0.32
CA ALA A 205 -2.97 -0.10 0.12
C ALA A 205 -1.61 -0.73 -0.17
N GLU A 206 -1.06 -1.38 0.84
CA GLU A 206 0.21 -2.12 0.81
C GLU A 206 -0.12 -3.62 1.01
N PRO A 207 -0.48 -4.37 -0.06
CA PRO A 207 -0.89 -5.78 0.05
C PRO A 207 0.13 -6.66 0.77
N GLU A 208 1.41 -6.48 0.43
CA GLU A 208 2.55 -7.19 1.02
C GLU A 208 2.70 -6.92 2.53
N SER A 209 2.06 -5.88 3.05
CA SER A 209 2.09 -5.54 4.48
C SER A 209 0.72 -5.63 5.17
N TRP A 210 -0.35 -5.98 4.45
CA TRP A 210 -1.74 -5.96 4.95
C TRP A 210 -2.13 -4.64 5.63
N ILE A 211 -1.66 -3.52 5.08
CA ILE A 211 -1.90 -2.17 5.61
C ILE A 211 -2.66 -1.34 4.60
N LEU A 212 -3.69 -0.64 5.07
CA LEU A 212 -4.37 0.41 4.34
C LEU A 212 -4.14 1.75 5.03
N SER A 213 -3.59 2.70 4.29
CA SER A 213 -3.53 4.10 4.72
C SER A 213 -4.68 4.87 4.08
N VAL A 214 -5.52 5.48 4.91
CA VAL A 214 -6.56 6.43 4.48
C VAL A 214 -6.03 7.83 4.72
N VAL A 215 -5.67 8.53 3.64
CA VAL A 215 -5.09 9.87 3.67
C VAL A 215 -6.16 10.90 3.33
N PHE A 216 -6.31 11.92 4.15
CA PHE A 216 -7.29 12.98 3.91
C PHE A 216 -6.74 13.98 2.89
N LEU A 217 -7.55 14.26 1.87
CA LEU A 217 -7.24 15.28 0.88
C LEU A 217 -7.85 16.63 1.29
N ASN A 218 -7.50 17.68 0.55
CA ASN A 218 -8.10 18.99 0.78
C ASN A 218 -9.54 18.98 0.26
N ASP A 219 -10.44 19.71 0.92
CA ASP A 219 -11.87 19.68 0.55
C ASP A 219 -12.15 20.25 -0.84
N ASP A 220 -11.24 21.07 -1.35
CA ASP A 220 -11.26 21.67 -2.68
C ASP A 220 -10.32 20.97 -3.68
N SER A 221 -9.86 19.75 -3.38
CA SER A 221 -9.05 18.94 -4.30
C SER A 221 -9.77 18.70 -5.62
N GLN A 222 -9.05 18.85 -6.73
CA GLN A 222 -9.57 18.65 -8.08
C GLN A 222 -8.70 17.62 -8.79
N LEU A 223 -9.19 16.38 -8.84
CA LEU A 223 -8.37 15.26 -9.26
C LEU A 223 -8.56 14.92 -10.74
N HIS A 224 -7.44 14.68 -11.41
CA HIS A 224 -7.41 14.21 -12.78
C HIS A 224 -6.46 13.02 -12.91
N LYS A 225 -6.88 11.99 -13.65
CA LYS A 225 -5.96 11.00 -14.19
C LYS A 225 -5.39 11.55 -15.50
N ILE A 226 -4.08 11.47 -15.65
CA ILE A 226 -3.37 11.80 -16.88
C ILE A 226 -2.50 10.63 -17.32
N LYS A 227 -2.45 10.39 -18.63
CA LYS A 227 -1.56 9.41 -19.24
C LYS A 227 -0.71 10.08 -20.30
N ILE A 228 0.59 9.87 -20.22
CA ILE A 228 1.58 10.47 -21.10
C ILE A 228 2.47 9.36 -21.65
N ASP A 229 2.62 9.31 -22.97
CA ASP A 229 3.66 8.54 -23.63
C ASP A 229 4.93 9.39 -23.66
N LEU A 230 6.07 8.78 -23.35
CA LEU A 230 7.37 9.44 -23.28
C LEU A 230 8.46 8.45 -23.72
N PRO A 231 9.67 8.92 -24.09
CA PRO A 231 10.75 8.03 -24.43
C PRO A 231 11.30 7.30 -23.20
N ASP A 232 11.64 6.02 -23.37
CA ASP A 232 12.31 5.22 -22.35
C ASP A 232 13.80 5.57 -22.27
N ARG A 233 14.09 6.72 -21.65
CA ARG A 233 15.46 7.22 -21.48
C ARG A 233 15.63 8.06 -20.21
N PRO A 234 16.87 8.18 -19.70
CA PRO A 234 17.17 9.09 -18.59
C PRO A 234 16.67 10.51 -18.85
N GLY A 235 16.06 11.11 -17.82
CA GLY A 235 15.55 12.49 -17.85
C GLY A 235 14.12 12.63 -18.37
N ALA A 236 13.53 11.64 -19.05
CA ALA A 236 12.19 11.79 -19.62
C ALA A 236 11.10 12.02 -18.56
N ILE A 237 11.15 11.29 -17.44
CA ILE A 237 10.25 11.51 -16.29
C ILE A 237 10.48 12.89 -15.67
N TYR A 238 11.74 13.34 -15.56
CA TYR A 238 12.06 14.67 -15.04
C TYR A 238 11.39 15.78 -15.86
N GLU A 239 11.43 15.71 -17.19
CA GLU A 239 10.79 16.71 -18.05
C GLU A 239 9.27 16.80 -17.81
N ILE A 240 8.61 15.65 -17.62
CA ILE A 240 7.18 15.60 -17.28
C ILE A 240 6.92 16.20 -15.90
N MET A 241 7.66 15.78 -14.87
CA MET A 241 7.46 16.26 -13.51
C MET A 241 7.75 17.77 -13.40
N LYS A 242 8.77 18.25 -14.12
CA LYS A 242 9.07 19.68 -14.24
C LYS A 242 7.92 20.43 -14.90
N THR A 243 7.38 19.92 -16.01
CA THR A 243 6.24 20.53 -16.70
C THR A 243 5.01 20.66 -15.78
N LEU A 244 4.71 19.62 -15.00
CA LEU A 244 3.62 19.65 -14.02
C LEU A 244 3.91 20.65 -12.89
N GLY A 245 5.15 20.68 -12.39
CA GLY A 245 5.62 21.63 -11.37
C GLY A 245 5.51 23.08 -11.82
N ASP A 246 5.92 23.41 -13.04
CA ASP A 246 5.83 24.74 -13.63
C ASP A 246 4.35 25.20 -13.77
N LEU A 247 3.42 24.25 -13.89
CA LEU A 247 1.97 24.50 -13.91
C LEU A 247 1.32 24.46 -12.52
N SER A 248 2.11 24.28 -11.45
CA SER A 248 1.63 24.11 -10.08
C SER A 248 0.62 22.96 -9.92
N ILE A 249 0.82 21.88 -10.69
CA ILE A 249 0.02 20.66 -10.61
C ILE A 249 0.73 19.68 -9.67
N ASN A 250 0.04 19.25 -8.61
CA ASN A 250 0.59 18.33 -7.63
C ASN A 250 0.35 16.87 -8.05
N VAL A 251 1.36 16.02 -7.98
CA VAL A 251 1.22 14.58 -8.26
C VAL A 251 0.89 13.85 -6.96
N LEU A 252 -0.21 13.09 -6.94
CA LEU A 252 -0.64 12.31 -5.77
C LEU A 252 -0.20 10.84 -5.85
N SER A 253 -0.30 10.26 -7.04
CA SER A 253 0.16 8.89 -7.31
C SER A 253 0.62 8.77 -8.75
N GLY A 254 1.56 7.88 -9.02
CA GLY A 254 2.07 7.68 -10.36
C GLY A 254 2.73 6.33 -10.54
N GLY A 255 2.74 5.85 -11.77
CA GLY A 255 3.46 4.66 -12.18
C GLY A 255 3.88 4.76 -13.64
N THR A 256 4.91 4.00 -14.00
CA THR A 256 5.40 3.95 -15.37
C THR A 256 5.45 2.52 -15.87
N ASN A 257 5.15 2.32 -17.15
CA ASN A 257 5.28 1.02 -17.80
C ASN A 257 6.11 1.17 -19.08
N VAL A 258 7.20 0.40 -19.21
CA VAL A 258 7.95 0.31 -20.46
C VAL A 258 7.08 -0.41 -21.48
N LEU A 259 6.87 0.22 -22.63
CA LEU A 259 6.12 -0.37 -23.75
C LEU A 259 7.06 -1.02 -24.76
N VAL A 260 8.17 -0.36 -25.07
CA VAL A 260 9.24 -0.85 -25.94
C VAL A 260 10.56 -0.44 -25.32
N TYR A 261 11.39 -1.43 -24.99
CA TYR A 261 12.63 -1.22 -24.25
C TYR A 261 13.56 -0.26 -24.99
N TYR A 262 14.06 0.76 -24.27
CA TYR A 262 14.91 1.85 -24.79
C TYR A 262 14.26 2.78 -25.83
N GLU A 263 12.95 2.65 -26.06
CA GLU A 263 12.25 3.48 -27.05
C GLU A 263 11.08 4.23 -26.43
N ARG A 264 10.16 3.53 -25.75
CA ARG A 264 8.87 4.10 -25.35
C ARG A 264 8.38 3.54 -24.03
N MET A 265 7.83 4.43 -23.21
CA MET A 265 7.15 4.09 -21.97
C MET A 265 5.89 4.95 -21.79
N THR A 266 4.99 4.51 -20.93
CA THR A 266 3.85 5.30 -20.45
C THR A 266 4.10 5.75 -19.03
N CYS A 267 3.61 6.94 -18.70
CA CYS A 267 3.52 7.48 -17.36
C CYS A 267 2.05 7.77 -17.06
N GLU A 268 1.49 7.05 -16.09
CA GLU A 268 0.11 7.22 -15.63
C GLU A 268 0.14 7.88 -14.25
N LEU A 269 -0.49 9.05 -14.12
CA LEU A 269 -0.48 9.86 -12.92
C LEU A 269 -1.90 10.21 -12.50
N VAL A 270 -2.12 10.32 -11.19
CA VAL A 270 -3.24 11.07 -10.63
C VAL A 270 -2.70 12.35 -10.03
N VAL A 271 -3.29 13.47 -10.44
CA VAL A 271 -2.83 14.81 -10.07
C VAL A 271 -3.95 15.62 -9.44
N ASP A 272 -3.58 16.49 -8.50
CA ASP A 272 -4.44 17.54 -7.95
C ASP A 272 -4.08 18.88 -8.59
N VAL A 273 -5.03 19.46 -9.32
CA VAL A 273 -4.86 20.74 -10.03
C VAL A 273 -5.36 21.94 -9.23
N ARG A 274 -5.73 21.75 -7.96
CA ARG A 274 -6.24 22.83 -7.10
C ARG A 274 -5.35 24.08 -7.04
N SER A 275 -4.03 23.92 -7.04
CA SER A 275 -3.11 25.07 -7.00
C SER A 275 -2.75 25.61 -8.39
N SER A 276 -3.16 24.92 -9.46
CA SER A 276 -2.91 25.35 -10.83
C SER A 276 -3.85 26.48 -11.24
N ALA A 277 -3.34 27.42 -12.04
CA ALA A 277 -4.17 28.43 -12.70
C ALA A 277 -5.04 27.83 -13.82
N VAL A 278 -4.67 26.66 -14.33
CA VAL A 278 -5.39 25.94 -15.38
C VAL A 278 -6.46 25.08 -14.73
N LYS A 279 -7.73 25.33 -15.05
CA LYS A 279 -8.87 24.70 -14.36
C LYS A 279 -9.78 23.96 -15.32
N GLY A 280 -10.32 22.85 -14.83
CA GLY A 280 -11.26 22.04 -15.58
C GLY A 280 -10.61 21.23 -16.70
N LYS A 281 -11.26 20.12 -17.03
CA LYS A 281 -10.69 19.07 -17.88
C LYS A 281 -10.17 19.60 -19.23
N ALA A 282 -10.97 20.38 -19.95
CA ALA A 282 -10.66 20.82 -21.31
C ALA A 282 -9.44 21.77 -21.37
N GLU A 283 -9.33 22.66 -20.38
CA GLU A 283 -8.19 23.59 -20.30
C GLU A 283 -6.91 22.84 -19.94
N ILE A 284 -6.99 21.93 -18.95
CA ILE A 284 -5.87 21.08 -18.53
C ILE A 284 -5.38 20.24 -19.71
N GLU A 285 -6.29 19.58 -20.42
CA GLU A 285 -5.97 18.75 -21.58
C GLU A 285 -5.29 19.57 -22.68
N LYS A 286 -5.82 20.75 -23.00
CA LYS A 286 -5.22 21.65 -23.99
C LYS A 286 -3.81 22.08 -23.57
N THR A 287 -3.65 22.61 -22.36
CA THR A 287 -2.36 23.14 -21.89
C THR A 287 -1.33 22.03 -21.75
N LEU A 288 -1.68 20.88 -21.18
CA LEU A 288 -0.76 19.76 -21.05
C LEU A 288 -0.37 19.21 -22.42
N LYS A 289 -1.31 19.10 -23.37
CA LYS A 289 -1.01 18.63 -24.73
C LYS A 289 0.01 19.53 -25.42
N GLU A 290 -0.16 20.85 -25.32
CA GLU A 290 0.77 21.82 -25.87
C GLU A 290 2.16 21.74 -25.20
N ARG A 291 2.20 21.70 -23.86
CA ARG A 291 3.45 21.68 -23.09
C ARG A 291 4.23 20.38 -23.26
N VAL A 292 3.54 19.24 -23.24
CA VAL A 292 4.14 17.91 -23.40
C VAL A 292 4.69 17.75 -24.82
N ALA A 293 3.93 18.15 -25.85
CA ALA A 293 4.41 18.09 -27.23
C ALA A 293 5.66 18.97 -27.47
N ALA A 294 5.79 20.09 -26.76
CA ALA A 294 6.96 20.96 -26.83
C ALA A 294 8.25 20.30 -26.30
N LEU A 295 8.17 19.22 -25.53
CA LEU A 295 9.33 18.46 -25.05
C LEU A 295 9.97 17.59 -26.14
N GLY A 296 9.26 17.37 -27.25
CA GLY A 296 9.75 16.64 -28.41
C GLY A 296 8.74 15.63 -28.98
N PRO A 297 9.02 15.08 -30.17
CA PRO A 297 8.07 14.27 -30.94
C PRO A 297 7.71 12.92 -30.28
N GLN A 298 8.49 12.47 -29.30
CA GLN A 298 8.27 11.22 -28.57
C GLN A 298 7.40 11.41 -27.31
N PHE A 299 7.08 12.66 -26.95
CA PHE A 299 6.23 12.98 -25.82
C PHE A 299 4.81 13.25 -26.31
N SER A 300 3.82 12.59 -25.72
CA SER A 300 2.42 12.76 -26.12
C SER A 300 1.49 12.56 -24.94
N LEU A 301 0.58 13.51 -24.72
CA LEU A 301 -0.53 13.34 -23.80
C LEU A 301 -1.59 12.46 -24.47
N THR A 302 -1.87 11.29 -23.89
CA THR A 302 -2.77 10.29 -24.48
C THR A 302 -4.12 10.20 -23.76
N GLU A 303 -4.19 10.58 -22.49
CA GLU A 303 -5.44 10.60 -21.73
C GLU A 303 -5.46 11.73 -20.72
N VAL A 304 -6.62 12.37 -20.59
CA VAL A 304 -7.01 13.16 -19.41
C VAL A 304 -8.44 12.76 -19.03
N SER A 305 -8.66 12.41 -17.77
CA SER A 305 -9.98 12.11 -17.23
C SER A 305 -10.13 12.69 -15.83
N SER A 306 -11.31 13.23 -15.50
CA SER A 306 -11.60 13.73 -14.16
C SER A 306 -11.94 12.57 -13.23
N ILE A 307 -11.49 12.62 -11.99
CA ILE A 307 -11.86 11.68 -10.93
C ILE A 307 -12.91 12.35 -10.05
N ALA A 308 -14.06 11.71 -9.89
CA ALA A 308 -15.11 12.18 -8.99
C ALA A 308 -14.76 11.80 -7.54
N LEU A 309 -14.93 12.76 -6.62
CA LEU A 309 -14.70 12.65 -5.18
C LEU A 309 -15.97 12.99 -4.40
#